data_AF-A0A7S4BAH3-F1
#
_entry.id   AF-A0A7S4BAH3-F1
#
_cell.length_a   1.000
_cell.length_b   1.000
_cell.length_c   1.000
_cell.angle_alpha   90.00
_cell.angle_beta   90.00
_cell.angle_gamma   90.00
#
_symmetry.space_group_name_H-M   'P 1'
#
loop_
_entity.id
_entity.type
_entity.pdbx_description
1 polymer ?
#
loop_
_entity_poly.entity_id
_entity_poly.type
_entity_poly.pdbx_seq_one_letter_code
_entity_poly.pdbx_strand_id
1 'polypeptide(L)'
;AADPGSAVCTLTQLRRRSRRSLSTHELACVAQVCHQVVSHTSLRERVRALRLFIGLAKASAALRNFNAAMEVVAALNSAAVFRLRRTWEALPKAAIRDFEQLDEAFKPERSHAALRAALKNAPLQPTVAYLGIYLTDLTFIEDGNPDFLPPALNQPRYINFAKCLMVGKEIREVMDYKKRLYMFQRIASVQDYFSSLKPPDDDSIYAQSLSCEPRAQQRVASSQWNFEQRAVSDDAMLVQTQKVNRSEENLPLESNWQSQELQGGAFSGNVHSDGAHLTSGRDDGRKQVASRKLRSFMPSRAKRVSLGTM
;
A
#
# COMPACT_ATOMS: atom_id res chain seq x y z
N ALA A 1 -14.08 -29.23 29.67
CA ALA A 1 -14.27 -29.07 28.22
C ALA A 1 -14.32 -27.58 27.92
N ALA A 2 -13.42 -27.06 27.09
CA ALA A 2 -13.45 -25.65 26.70
C ALA A 2 -14.67 -25.41 25.81
N ASP A 3 -15.51 -24.44 26.19
CA ASP A 3 -16.70 -24.04 25.44
C ASP A 3 -16.29 -23.54 24.04
N PRO A 4 -16.76 -24.16 22.93
CA PRO A 4 -16.47 -23.70 21.57
C PRO A 4 -16.89 -22.24 21.33
N GLY A 5 -17.88 -21.73 22.07
CA GLY A 5 -18.31 -20.33 21.99
C GLY A 5 -17.27 -19.33 22.51
N SER A 6 -16.39 -19.76 23.41
CA SER A 6 -15.32 -18.93 23.99
C SER A 6 -14.25 -18.54 22.95
N ALA A 7 -13.87 -19.48 22.07
CA ALA A 7 -12.85 -19.27 21.04
C ALA A 7 -13.32 -18.36 19.88
N VAL A 8 -14.60 -18.47 19.50
CA VAL A 8 -15.23 -17.62 18.47
C VAL A 8 -15.39 -16.18 18.97
N CYS A 9 -15.67 -16.01 20.27
CA CYS A 9 -15.73 -14.70 20.92
C CYS A 9 -14.35 -14.02 20.97
N THR A 10 -13.27 -14.78 21.25
CA THR A 10 -11.91 -14.23 21.31
C THR A 10 -11.38 -13.79 19.95
N LEU A 11 -11.62 -14.56 18.87
CA LEU A 11 -11.22 -14.17 17.52
C LEU A 11 -11.97 -12.93 17.03
N THR A 12 -13.27 -12.81 17.33
CA THR A 12 -14.07 -11.64 16.99
C THR A 12 -13.60 -10.39 17.74
N GLN A 13 -13.24 -10.53 19.03
CA GLN A 13 -12.69 -9.43 19.83
C GLN A 13 -11.27 -9.01 19.41
N LEU A 14 -10.39 -9.98 19.13
CA LEU A 14 -9.04 -9.73 18.62
C LEU A 14 -9.06 -9.08 17.22
N ARG A 15 -10.04 -9.48 16.38
CA ARG A 15 -10.35 -8.89 15.07
C ARG A 15 -10.79 -7.44 15.20
N ARG A 16 -11.69 -7.12 16.14
CA ARG A 16 -12.13 -5.73 16.39
C ARG A 16 -11.00 -4.84 16.90
N ARG A 17 -10.17 -5.34 17.82
CA ARG A 17 -9.02 -4.57 18.36
C ARG A 17 -7.93 -4.34 17.31
N SER A 18 -7.55 -5.37 16.56
CA SER A 18 -6.51 -5.25 15.52
C SER A 18 -7.01 -4.41 14.34
N ARG A 19 -8.27 -4.58 13.91
CA ARG A 19 -8.88 -3.76 12.85
C ARG A 19 -8.96 -2.29 13.25
N ARG A 20 -9.34 -1.98 14.50
CA ARG A 20 -9.37 -0.60 15.01
C ARG A 20 -7.98 0.03 15.06
N SER A 21 -6.96 -0.70 15.53
CA SER A 21 -5.59 -0.16 15.62
C SER A 21 -4.95 0.09 14.25
N LEU A 22 -5.17 -0.81 13.29
CA LEU A 22 -4.70 -0.63 11.90
C LEU A 22 -5.45 0.51 11.22
N SER A 23 -6.78 0.53 11.34
CA SER A 23 -7.59 1.60 10.74
C SER A 23 -7.21 2.97 11.32
N THR A 24 -6.96 3.09 12.62
CA THR A 24 -6.57 4.38 13.22
C THR A 24 -5.23 4.90 12.71
N HIS A 25 -4.27 4.03 12.43
CA HIS A 25 -2.98 4.44 11.88
C HIS A 25 -3.09 4.78 10.39
N GLU A 26 -3.81 3.96 9.63
CA GLU A 26 -4.10 4.19 8.19
C GLU A 26 -4.84 5.53 8.00
N LEU A 27 -5.90 5.77 8.78
CA LEU A 27 -6.65 7.03 8.80
C LEU A 27 -5.76 8.22 9.20
N ALA A 28 -4.86 8.03 10.17
CA ALA A 28 -3.96 9.09 10.59
C ALA A 28 -2.93 9.47 9.52
N CYS A 29 -2.37 8.50 8.81
CA CYS A 29 -1.43 8.77 7.72
C CYS A 29 -2.11 9.54 6.58
N VAL A 30 -3.32 9.11 6.19
CA VAL A 30 -4.12 9.79 5.17
C VAL A 30 -4.38 11.25 5.57
N ALA A 31 -4.89 11.48 6.79
CA ALA A 31 -5.17 12.82 7.30
C ALA A 31 -3.91 13.71 7.35
N GLN A 32 -2.76 13.16 7.77
CA GLN A 32 -1.49 13.88 7.76
C GLN A 32 -1.06 14.30 6.36
N VAL A 33 -1.13 13.40 5.37
CA VAL A 33 -0.80 13.73 3.98
C VAL A 33 -1.72 14.84 3.45
N CYS A 34 -3.03 14.73 3.69
CA CYS A 34 -3.99 15.77 3.31
C CYS A 34 -3.62 17.12 3.92
N HIS A 35 -3.41 17.16 5.24
CA HIS A 35 -3.04 18.37 5.97
C HIS A 35 -1.74 19.01 5.46
N GLN A 36 -0.71 18.21 5.17
CA GLN A 36 0.55 18.72 4.60
C GLN A 36 0.34 19.37 3.23
N VAL A 37 -0.63 18.92 2.43
CA VAL A 37 -0.96 19.57 1.15
C VAL A 37 -1.76 20.86 1.37
N VAL A 38 -2.80 20.83 2.21
CA VAL A 38 -3.75 21.96 2.36
C VAL A 38 -3.26 23.07 3.29
N SER A 39 -2.24 22.81 4.13
CA SER A 39 -1.70 23.81 5.07
C SER A 39 -0.89 24.91 4.40
N HIS A 40 -0.42 24.69 3.15
CA HIS A 40 0.34 25.67 2.41
C HIS A 40 -0.56 26.71 1.70
N THR A 41 -0.43 27.98 2.08
CA THR A 41 -1.16 29.09 1.44
C THR A 41 -0.63 29.38 0.03
N SER A 42 0.66 29.18 -0.20
CA SER A 42 1.31 29.38 -1.50
C SER A 42 1.03 28.24 -2.48
N LEU A 43 0.57 28.57 -3.69
CA LEU A 43 0.37 27.60 -4.77
C LEU A 43 1.66 26.82 -5.06
N ARG A 44 2.81 27.49 -5.07
CA ARG A 44 4.11 26.86 -5.35
C ARG A 44 4.46 25.79 -4.33
N GLU A 45 4.17 26.04 -3.05
CA GLU A 45 4.43 25.08 -1.98
C GLU A 45 3.46 23.90 -2.03
N ARG A 46 2.17 24.15 -2.30
CA ARG A 46 1.18 23.08 -2.52
C ARG A 46 1.58 22.15 -3.66
N VAL A 47 1.99 22.71 -4.80
CA VAL A 47 2.47 21.93 -5.95
C VAL A 47 3.71 21.10 -5.58
N ARG A 48 4.61 21.65 -4.76
CA ARG A 48 5.79 20.92 -4.26
C ARG A 48 5.40 19.77 -3.34
N ALA A 49 4.49 20.00 -2.39
CA ALA A 49 3.98 18.99 -1.48
C ALA A 49 3.25 17.87 -2.25
N LEU A 50 2.36 18.23 -3.17
CA LEU A 50 1.62 17.28 -3.99
C LEU A 50 2.57 16.40 -4.83
N ARG A 51 3.57 17.00 -5.48
CA ARG A 51 4.59 16.27 -6.24
C ARG A 51 5.44 15.35 -5.34
N LEU A 52 5.77 15.79 -4.13
CA LEU A 52 6.50 14.98 -3.16
C LEU A 52 5.71 13.71 -2.79
N PHE A 53 4.42 13.85 -2.50
CA PHE A 53 3.57 12.71 -2.14
C PHE A 53 3.33 11.76 -3.31
N ILE A 54 3.16 12.27 -4.54
CA ILE A 54 3.14 11.41 -5.74
C ILE A 54 4.44 10.60 -5.81
N GLY A 55 5.60 11.24 -5.65
CA GLY A 55 6.90 10.56 -5.61
C GLY A 55 7.02 9.53 -4.48
N LEU A 56 6.48 9.84 -3.30
CA LEU A 56 6.44 8.93 -2.16
C LEU A 56 5.59 7.68 -2.44
N ALA A 57 4.44 7.84 -3.07
CA ALA A 57 3.58 6.72 -3.46
C ALA A 57 4.27 5.82 -4.49
N LYS A 58 4.92 6.40 -5.51
CA LYS A 58 5.75 5.66 -6.47
C LYS A 58 6.84 4.86 -5.78
N ALA A 59 7.61 5.51 -4.91
CA ALA A 59 8.72 4.87 -4.19
C ALA A 59 8.21 3.75 -3.26
N SER A 60 7.07 3.96 -2.59
CA SER A 60 6.43 2.96 -1.74
C SER A 60 5.97 1.74 -2.54
N ALA A 61 5.36 1.95 -3.71
CA ALA A 61 4.97 0.87 -4.62
C ALA A 61 6.19 0.09 -5.15
N ALA A 62 7.27 0.79 -5.54
CA ALA A 62 8.52 0.17 -5.97
C ALA A 62 9.19 -0.64 -4.85
N LEU A 63 9.10 -0.18 -3.60
CA LEU A 63 9.54 -0.92 -2.40
C LEU A 63 8.55 -2.01 -1.97
N ARG A 64 7.45 -2.22 -2.70
CA ARG A 64 6.37 -3.15 -2.34
C ARG A 64 5.72 -2.89 -0.98
N ASN A 65 5.78 -1.64 -0.53
CA ASN A 65 4.94 -1.14 0.54
C ASN A 65 3.63 -0.62 -0.06
N PHE A 66 2.76 -1.56 -0.42
CA PHE A 66 1.47 -1.25 -1.04
C PHE A 66 0.51 -0.58 -0.06
N ASN A 67 0.68 -0.81 1.25
CA ASN A 67 -0.09 -0.11 2.26
C ASN A 67 0.16 1.41 2.21
N ALA A 68 1.44 1.83 2.31
CA ALA A 68 1.79 3.25 2.26
C ALA A 68 1.46 3.88 0.91
N ALA A 69 1.65 3.17 -0.19
CA ALA A 69 1.25 3.66 -1.51
C ALA A 69 -0.27 3.90 -1.59
N MET A 70 -1.08 2.96 -1.08
CA MET A 70 -2.54 3.09 -1.02
C MET A 70 -2.97 4.26 -0.13
N GLU A 71 -2.36 4.43 1.05
CA GLU A 71 -2.65 5.54 1.97
C GLU A 71 -2.42 6.89 1.30
N VAL A 72 -1.29 7.04 0.59
CA VAL A 72 -0.99 8.30 -0.12
C VAL A 72 -1.96 8.52 -1.29
N VAL A 73 -2.25 7.50 -2.09
CA VAL A 73 -3.23 7.61 -3.20
C VAL A 73 -4.61 8.00 -2.67
N ALA A 74 -5.06 7.38 -1.58
CA ALA A 74 -6.32 7.73 -0.92
C ALA A 74 -6.33 9.18 -0.43
N ALA A 75 -5.24 9.66 0.18
CA ALA A 75 -5.13 11.05 0.62
C ALA A 75 -5.21 12.05 -0.54
N LEU A 76 -4.55 11.77 -1.66
CA LEU A 76 -4.58 12.65 -2.84
C LEU A 76 -5.95 12.64 -3.54
N ASN A 77 -6.68 11.54 -3.46
CA ASN A 77 -8.06 11.42 -3.93
C ASN A 77 -9.11 11.96 -2.94
N SER A 78 -8.73 12.33 -1.72
CA SER A 78 -9.66 12.89 -0.74
C SER A 78 -10.33 14.18 -1.25
N ALA A 79 -11.57 14.42 -0.86
CA ALA A 79 -12.31 15.61 -1.28
C ALA A 79 -11.57 16.92 -1.01
N ALA A 80 -10.78 17.00 0.07
CA ALA A 80 -10.01 18.19 0.43
C ALA A 80 -8.84 18.47 -0.52
N VAL A 81 -8.15 17.44 -1.02
CA VAL A 81 -7.00 17.60 -1.93
C VAL A 81 -7.45 17.59 -3.39
N PHE A 82 -8.34 16.67 -3.74
CA PHE A 82 -8.81 16.46 -5.11
C PHE A 82 -9.47 17.71 -5.71
N ARG A 83 -10.14 18.51 -4.86
CA ARG A 83 -10.80 19.75 -5.29
C ARG A 83 -9.84 20.88 -5.66
N LEU A 84 -8.55 20.83 -5.32
CA LEU A 84 -7.58 21.91 -5.53
C LEU A 84 -7.15 22.06 -7.00
N ARG A 85 -8.10 22.38 -7.88
CA ARG A 85 -7.91 22.39 -9.36
C ARG A 85 -6.68 23.19 -9.79
N ARG A 86 -6.43 24.37 -9.22
CA ARG A 86 -5.28 25.21 -9.60
C ARG A 86 -3.96 24.54 -9.24
N THR A 87 -3.93 23.84 -8.12
CA THR A 87 -2.74 23.08 -7.68
C THR A 87 -2.49 21.90 -8.60
N TRP A 88 -3.52 21.16 -9.00
CA TRP A 88 -3.40 20.04 -9.94
C TRP A 88 -2.99 20.48 -11.35
N GLU A 89 -3.56 21.57 -11.86
CA GLU A 89 -3.22 22.14 -13.18
C GLU A 89 -1.79 22.66 -13.24
N ALA A 90 -1.24 23.13 -12.11
CA ALA A 90 0.12 23.63 -12.02
C ALA A 90 1.18 22.52 -11.89
N LEU A 91 0.78 21.25 -11.79
CA LEU A 91 1.73 20.13 -11.77
C LEU A 91 2.38 19.91 -13.14
N PRO A 92 3.65 19.48 -13.18
CA PRO A 92 4.25 18.97 -14.40
C PRO A 92 3.46 17.77 -14.95
N LYS A 93 3.26 17.71 -16.27
CA LYS A 93 2.53 16.59 -16.94
C LYS A 93 3.04 15.20 -16.56
N ALA A 94 4.35 15.06 -16.33
CA ALA A 94 4.94 13.80 -15.88
C ALA A 94 4.42 13.36 -14.50
N ALA A 95 4.27 14.30 -13.56
CA ALA A 95 3.75 14.00 -12.22
C ALA A 95 2.26 13.63 -12.26
N ILE A 96 1.48 14.27 -13.14
CA ILE A 96 0.08 13.91 -13.36
C ILE A 96 -0.03 12.48 -13.89
N ARG A 97 0.75 12.11 -14.92
CA ARG A 97 0.79 10.74 -15.46
C ARG A 97 1.21 9.71 -14.42
N ASP A 98 2.18 10.05 -13.60
CA ASP A 98 2.63 9.20 -12.50
C ASP A 98 1.49 8.94 -11.50
N PHE A 99 0.73 9.98 -11.15
CA PHE A 99 -0.44 9.84 -10.29
C PHE A 99 -1.56 9.03 -10.95
N GLU A 100 -1.87 9.26 -12.23
CA GLU A 100 -2.88 8.48 -12.96
C GLU A 100 -2.56 6.98 -13.00
N GLN A 101 -1.28 6.62 -13.18
CA GLN A 101 -0.83 5.22 -13.13
C GLN A 101 -0.97 4.61 -11.73
N LEU A 102 -0.66 5.39 -10.68
CA LEU A 102 -0.88 4.97 -9.30
C LEU A 102 -2.38 4.78 -9.03
N ASP A 103 -3.20 5.76 -9.37
CA ASP A 103 -4.65 5.71 -9.20
C ASP A 103 -5.22 4.46 -9.86
N GLU A 104 -4.87 4.18 -11.13
CA GLU A 104 -5.28 2.97 -11.83
C GLU A 104 -4.86 1.67 -11.13
N ALA A 105 -3.61 1.60 -10.65
CA ALA A 105 -3.08 0.40 -9.99
C ALA A 105 -3.77 0.08 -8.65
N PHE A 106 -4.27 1.11 -7.96
CA PHE A 106 -4.85 1.00 -6.62
C PHE A 106 -6.38 1.09 -6.59
N LYS A 107 -7.03 1.28 -7.74
CA LYS A 107 -8.48 1.33 -7.85
C LYS A 107 -9.17 0.08 -7.26
N PRO A 108 -10.36 0.24 -6.67
CA PRO A 108 -11.14 -0.86 -6.10
C PRO A 108 -11.80 -1.75 -7.16
N GLU A 109 -11.72 -1.39 -8.45
CA GLU A 109 -12.39 -2.14 -9.52
C GLU A 109 -11.96 -3.61 -9.55
N ARG A 110 -12.95 -4.48 -9.81
CA ARG A 110 -12.81 -5.94 -9.80
C ARG A 110 -12.15 -6.47 -8.50
N SER A 111 -12.46 -5.86 -7.35
CA SER A 111 -11.87 -6.19 -6.05
C SER A 111 -10.36 -5.99 -6.04
N HIS A 112 -9.90 -4.81 -6.49
CA HIS A 112 -8.47 -4.49 -6.56
C HIS A 112 -7.65 -5.49 -7.38
N ALA A 113 -8.15 -5.91 -8.54
CA ALA A 113 -7.52 -6.97 -9.34
C ALA A 113 -6.05 -6.66 -9.70
N ALA A 114 -5.75 -5.40 -10.05
CA ALA A 114 -4.39 -4.94 -10.34
C ALA A 114 -3.44 -5.10 -9.15
N LEU A 115 -3.84 -4.60 -7.98
CA LEU A 115 -3.08 -4.73 -6.74
C LEU A 115 -2.88 -6.19 -6.32
N ARG A 116 -3.93 -7.02 -6.44
CA ARG A 116 -3.84 -8.46 -6.16
C ARG A 116 -2.86 -9.18 -7.09
N ALA A 117 -2.82 -8.82 -8.37
CA ALA A 117 -1.85 -9.36 -9.31
C ALA A 117 -0.41 -9.00 -8.89
N ALA A 118 -0.17 -7.75 -8.50
CA ALA A 118 1.14 -7.30 -8.02
C ALA A 118 1.59 -7.98 -6.71
N LEU A 119 0.64 -8.39 -5.87
CA LEU A 119 0.91 -9.16 -4.64
C LEU A 119 1.29 -10.61 -4.93
N LYS A 120 0.62 -11.28 -5.87
CA LYS A 120 0.85 -12.69 -6.22
C LYS A 120 2.21 -13.00 -6.84
N ASN A 121 2.80 -12.06 -7.58
CA ASN A 121 4.06 -12.28 -8.30
C ASN A 121 5.32 -12.29 -7.42
N ALA A 122 5.19 -12.27 -6.08
CA ALA A 122 6.30 -11.88 -5.20
C ALA A 122 6.68 -12.86 -4.09
N PRO A 123 7.01 -14.12 -4.39
CA PRO A 123 7.47 -15.01 -3.33
C PRO A 123 8.83 -14.60 -2.73
N LEU A 124 9.58 -13.64 -3.31
CA LEU A 124 11.00 -13.40 -2.97
C LEU A 124 11.33 -12.03 -2.33
N GLN A 125 10.44 -11.04 -2.32
CA GLN A 125 10.74 -9.68 -1.83
C GLN A 125 9.97 -9.33 -0.54
N PRO A 126 10.58 -8.59 0.41
CA PRO A 126 9.84 -8.05 1.56
C PRO A 126 8.69 -7.16 1.03
N THR A 127 7.49 -7.35 1.59
CA THR A 127 6.26 -6.72 1.09
C THR A 127 5.41 -6.30 2.27
N VAL A 128 4.88 -5.08 2.26
CA VAL A 128 3.79 -4.66 3.14
C VAL A 128 2.52 -4.63 2.31
N ALA A 129 1.68 -5.64 2.47
CA ALA A 129 0.41 -5.72 1.76
C ALA A 129 -0.63 -4.77 2.35
N TYR A 130 -1.45 -4.17 1.50
CA TYR A 130 -2.63 -3.41 1.94
C TYR A 130 -3.65 -4.39 2.53
N LEU A 131 -3.91 -4.29 3.84
CA LEU A 131 -4.74 -5.28 4.54
C LEU A 131 -6.22 -5.16 4.22
N GLY A 132 -6.68 -4.03 3.68
CA GLY A 132 -8.09 -3.81 3.34
C GLY A 132 -8.68 -4.89 2.42
N ILE A 133 -7.91 -5.40 1.45
CA ILE A 133 -8.38 -6.45 0.53
C ILE A 133 -8.67 -7.77 1.27
N TYR A 134 -7.77 -8.17 2.17
CA TYR A 134 -7.91 -9.41 2.95
C TYR A 134 -9.01 -9.27 4.00
N LEU A 135 -9.12 -8.09 4.63
CA LEU A 135 -10.20 -7.82 5.58
C LEU A 135 -11.58 -7.85 4.90
N THR A 136 -11.66 -7.41 3.65
CA THR A 136 -12.87 -7.48 2.83
C THR A 136 -13.22 -8.93 2.50
N ASP A 137 -12.26 -9.72 2.02
CA ASP A 137 -12.46 -11.13 1.71
C ASP A 137 -12.87 -11.94 2.94
N LEU A 138 -12.20 -11.72 4.08
CA LEU A 138 -12.56 -12.34 5.35
C LEU A 138 -13.94 -11.90 5.85
N THR A 139 -14.45 -10.76 5.42
CA THR A 139 -15.82 -10.35 5.75
C THR A 139 -16.81 -11.08 4.83
N PHE A 140 -16.52 -11.16 3.52
CA PHE A 140 -17.33 -11.93 2.57
C PHE A 140 -17.41 -13.42 2.88
N ILE A 141 -16.30 -14.03 3.27
CA ILE A 141 -16.28 -15.45 3.64
C ILE A 141 -17.15 -15.70 4.87
N GLU A 142 -17.08 -14.79 5.85
CA GLU A 142 -17.83 -14.91 7.10
C GLU A 142 -19.33 -14.74 6.91
N ASP A 143 -19.74 -13.71 6.18
CA ASP A 143 -21.15 -13.40 5.96
C ASP A 143 -21.79 -14.33 4.92
N GLY A 144 -21.01 -14.82 3.97
CA GLY A 144 -21.49 -15.68 2.88
C GLY A 144 -21.52 -17.17 3.17
N ASN A 145 -20.88 -17.64 4.26
CA ASN A 145 -20.79 -19.07 4.58
C ASN A 145 -21.20 -19.34 6.03
N PRO A 146 -22.17 -20.24 6.28
CA PRO A 146 -22.57 -20.59 7.64
C PRO A 146 -21.47 -21.38 8.35
N ASP A 147 -21.36 -21.22 9.67
CA ASP A 147 -20.38 -21.92 10.51
C ASP A 147 -20.59 -23.44 10.55
N PHE A 148 -21.81 -23.88 10.27
CA PHE A 148 -22.22 -25.28 10.34
C PHE A 148 -22.93 -25.67 9.05
N LEU A 149 -22.79 -26.94 8.69
CA LEU A 149 -23.54 -27.50 7.57
C LEU A 149 -25.05 -27.51 7.88
N PRO A 150 -25.92 -27.49 6.85
CA PRO A 150 -27.35 -27.60 7.05
C PRO A 150 -27.69 -28.83 7.91
N PRO A 151 -28.65 -28.71 8.84
CA PRO A 151 -29.05 -29.84 9.66
C PRO A 151 -29.57 -30.97 8.77
N ALA A 152 -29.06 -32.18 8.97
CA ALA A 152 -29.54 -33.40 8.33
C ALA A 152 -30.31 -34.24 9.35
N LEU A 153 -31.37 -34.93 8.89
CA LEU A 153 -32.24 -35.72 9.77
C LEU A 153 -31.42 -36.79 10.50
N ASN A 154 -31.57 -36.88 11.83
CA ASN A 154 -30.84 -37.82 12.71
C ASN A 154 -29.31 -37.69 12.67
N GLN A 155 -28.77 -36.55 12.23
CA GLN A 155 -27.33 -36.30 12.19
C GLN A 155 -26.94 -35.21 13.21
N PRO A 156 -25.76 -35.33 13.85
CA PRO A 156 -25.23 -34.26 14.69
C PRO A 156 -24.89 -33.03 13.86
N ARG A 157 -24.82 -31.87 14.52
CA ARG A 157 -24.43 -30.60 13.88
C ARG A 157 -22.94 -30.64 13.50
N TYR A 158 -22.63 -30.61 12.21
CA TYR A 158 -21.25 -30.61 11.71
C TYR A 158 -20.73 -29.20 11.43
N ILE A 159 -19.46 -28.95 11.74
CA ILE A 159 -18.75 -27.71 11.41
C ILE A 159 -18.50 -27.64 9.90
N ASN A 160 -18.69 -26.46 9.33
CA ASN A 160 -18.37 -26.20 7.94
C ASN A 160 -16.85 -26.02 7.75
N PHE A 161 -16.12 -27.12 7.61
CA PHE A 161 -14.67 -27.08 7.35
C PHE A 161 -14.29 -26.35 6.06
N ALA A 162 -15.17 -26.30 5.06
CA ALA A 162 -14.90 -25.53 3.84
C ALA A 162 -14.74 -24.04 4.14
N LYS A 163 -15.62 -23.47 5.00
CA LYS A 163 -15.46 -22.09 5.51
C LYS A 163 -14.12 -21.91 6.21
N CYS A 164 -13.76 -22.83 7.12
CA CYS A 164 -12.49 -22.76 7.84
C CYS A 164 -11.27 -22.77 6.90
N LEU A 165 -11.32 -23.56 5.82
CA LEU A 165 -10.25 -23.62 4.82
C LEU A 165 -10.15 -22.32 4.01
N MET A 166 -11.27 -21.68 3.69
CA MET A 166 -11.29 -20.37 3.03
C MET A 166 -10.66 -19.29 3.90
N VAL A 167 -11.07 -19.19 5.17
CA VAL A 167 -10.47 -18.26 6.14
C VAL A 167 -8.98 -18.54 6.32
N GLY A 168 -8.60 -19.81 6.49
CA GLY A 168 -7.21 -20.22 6.66
C GLY A 168 -6.34 -19.90 5.45
N LYS A 169 -6.90 -19.90 4.23
CA LYS A 169 -6.17 -19.51 3.01
C LYS A 169 -5.77 -18.02 3.06
N GLU A 170 -6.71 -17.12 3.34
CA GLU A 170 -6.44 -15.68 3.41
C GLU A 170 -5.42 -15.35 4.52
N ILE A 171 -5.56 -15.96 5.70
CA ILE A 171 -4.64 -15.75 6.83
C ILE A 171 -3.22 -16.24 6.46
N ARG A 172 -3.09 -17.40 5.82
CA ARG A 172 -1.77 -17.93 5.42
C ARG A 172 -1.05 -16.98 4.47
N GLU A 173 -1.76 -16.41 3.50
CA GLU A 173 -1.19 -15.45 2.55
C GLU A 173 -0.66 -14.20 3.28
N VAL A 174 -1.44 -13.64 4.20
CA VAL A 174 -0.99 -12.48 5.02
C VAL A 174 0.23 -12.84 5.87
N MET A 175 0.25 -14.05 6.43
CA MET A 175 1.38 -14.52 7.26
C MET A 175 2.65 -14.75 6.44
N ASP A 176 2.54 -15.05 5.14
CA ASP A 176 3.70 -15.23 4.26
C ASP A 176 4.49 -13.91 4.08
N TYR A 177 3.82 -12.76 4.04
CA TYR A 177 4.49 -11.45 3.97
C TYR A 177 5.38 -11.15 5.18
N LYS A 178 5.03 -11.66 6.36
CA LYS A 178 5.83 -11.49 7.59
C LYS A 178 7.14 -12.25 7.59
N LYS A 179 7.30 -13.25 6.71
CA LYS A 179 8.50 -14.10 6.66
C LYS A 179 9.73 -13.38 6.13
N ARG A 180 9.57 -12.23 5.48
CA ARG A 180 10.66 -11.44 4.90
C ARG A 180 10.64 -10.02 5.46
N LEU A 181 11.81 -9.54 5.88
CA LEU A 181 11.97 -8.22 6.48
C LEU A 181 12.73 -7.30 5.53
N TYR A 182 12.41 -6.01 5.58
CA TYR A 182 13.24 -4.98 4.95
C TYR A 182 14.57 -4.84 5.69
N MET A 183 15.65 -4.65 4.93
CA MET A 183 16.99 -4.40 5.46
C MET A 183 17.27 -2.89 5.56
N PHE A 184 16.38 -2.15 6.23
CA PHE A 184 16.55 -0.71 6.45
C PHE A 184 17.20 -0.45 7.81
N GLN A 185 18.12 0.52 7.82
CA GLN A 185 18.61 1.07 9.08
C GLN A 185 17.48 1.86 9.75
N ARG A 186 17.20 1.53 11.02
CA ARG A 186 16.22 2.27 11.81
C ARG A 186 16.83 3.59 12.27
N ILE A 187 16.05 4.66 12.12
CA ILE A 187 16.40 5.99 12.60
C ILE A 187 15.39 6.36 13.69
N ALA A 188 15.80 6.29 14.96
CA ALA A 188 14.90 6.44 16.09
C ALA A 188 14.17 7.79 16.10
N SER A 189 14.89 8.90 15.86
CA SER A 189 14.31 10.24 15.81
C SER A 189 13.19 10.39 14.78
N VAL A 190 13.31 9.71 13.63
CA VAL A 190 12.28 9.72 12.58
C VAL A 190 11.07 8.88 13.02
N GLN A 191 11.29 7.73 13.64
CA GLN A 191 10.22 6.88 14.17
C GLN A 191 9.44 7.56 15.30
N ASP A 192 10.15 8.24 16.20
CA ASP A 192 9.57 9.02 17.28
C ASP A 192 8.74 10.18 16.75
N TYR A 193 9.26 10.89 15.72
CA TYR A 193 8.52 11.94 15.04
C TYR A 193 7.17 11.44 14.50
N PHE A 194 7.17 10.38 13.69
CA PHE A 194 5.93 9.84 13.13
C PHE A 194 4.99 9.27 14.19
N SER A 195 5.52 8.68 15.27
CA SER A 195 4.73 8.17 16.39
C SER A 195 4.09 9.28 17.24
N SER A 196 4.67 10.48 17.22
CA SER A 196 4.17 11.64 17.96
C SER A 196 3.09 12.44 17.21
N LEU A 197 2.91 12.19 15.91
CA LEU A 197 1.93 12.89 15.09
C LEU A 197 0.52 12.61 15.56
N LYS A 198 -0.27 13.67 15.74
CA LYS A 198 -1.70 13.58 16.03
C LYS A 198 -2.47 13.77 14.73
N PRO A 199 -3.37 12.84 14.34
CA PRO A 199 -4.16 13.00 13.13
C PRO A 199 -4.91 14.34 13.19
N PRO A 200 -4.77 15.19 12.16
CA PRO A 200 -5.55 16.41 12.06
C PRO A 200 -7.01 16.07 11.86
N ASP A 201 -7.88 16.98 12.28
CA ASP A 201 -9.32 16.83 12.16
C ASP A 201 -9.78 17.03 10.70
N ASP A 202 -10.68 16.16 10.23
CA ASP A 202 -11.12 16.15 8.83
C ASP A 202 -11.85 17.45 8.43
N ASP A 203 -12.65 18.02 9.33
CA ASP A 203 -13.32 19.30 9.09
C ASP A 203 -12.30 20.43 8.98
N SER A 204 -11.27 20.41 9.83
CA SER A 204 -10.16 21.35 9.76
C SER A 204 -9.39 21.26 8.43
N ILE A 205 -9.10 20.05 7.96
CA ILE A 205 -8.44 19.80 6.67
C ILE A 205 -9.29 20.38 5.53
N TYR A 206 -10.59 20.11 5.53
CA TYR A 206 -11.48 20.61 4.48
C TYR A 206 -11.62 22.15 4.53
N ALA A 207 -11.68 22.74 5.72
CA ALA A 207 -11.71 24.19 5.90
C ALA A 207 -10.43 24.85 5.35
N GLN A 208 -9.25 24.28 5.60
CA GLN A 208 -7.97 24.75 5.03
C GLN A 208 -7.93 24.62 3.51
N SER A 209 -8.50 23.55 2.95
CA SER A 209 -8.66 23.41 1.49
C SER A 209 -9.51 24.55 0.91
N LEU A 210 -10.63 24.89 1.56
CA LEU A 210 -11.51 25.99 1.14
C LEU A 210 -10.80 27.35 1.25
N SER A 211 -9.99 27.57 2.27
CA SER A 211 -9.26 28.83 2.43
C SER A 211 -8.19 29.00 1.35
N CYS A 212 -7.51 27.91 0.96
CA CYS A 212 -6.46 27.94 -0.05
C CYS A 212 -7.00 28.09 -1.48
N GLU A 213 -8.13 27.45 -1.79
CA GLU A 213 -8.81 27.55 -3.09
C GLU A 213 -10.34 27.65 -2.91
N PRO A 214 -10.90 28.86 -2.77
CA PRO A 214 -12.34 29.08 -2.60
C PRO A 214 -13.14 28.65 -3.85
N ARG A 215 -14.36 28.10 -3.65
CA ARG A 215 -15.24 27.61 -4.73
C ARG A 215 -15.55 28.68 -5.79
N ALA A 216 -15.69 29.94 -5.40
CA ALA A 216 -16.00 31.05 -6.32
C ALA A 216 -14.92 31.25 -7.41
N GLN A 217 -13.65 30.96 -7.09
CA GLN A 217 -12.52 31.09 -8.02
C GLN A 217 -12.42 29.91 -9.01
N GLN A 218 -13.10 28.78 -8.73
CA GLN A 218 -13.04 27.59 -9.57
C GLN A 218 -13.94 27.67 -10.81
N ARG A 219 -14.96 28.54 -10.82
CA ARG A 219 -15.88 28.72 -11.96
C ARG A 219 -15.25 29.36 -13.19
N VAL A 220 -14.05 29.94 -13.05
CA VAL A 220 -13.36 30.69 -14.11
C VAL A 220 -12.23 29.86 -14.75
N ALA A 221 -11.80 28.75 -14.13
CA ALA A 221 -10.83 27.82 -14.71
C ALA A 221 -11.57 26.79 -15.61
N SER A 222 -11.32 26.92 -16.91
CA SER A 222 -12.12 26.38 -18.01
C SER A 222 -11.91 24.89 -18.34
N SER A 223 -13.02 24.19 -18.58
CA SER A 223 -13.36 23.21 -19.64
C SER A 223 -12.43 22.03 -20.03
N GLN A 224 -11.22 21.88 -19.49
CA GLN A 224 -10.32 20.77 -19.86
C GLN A 224 -10.12 19.73 -18.76
N TRP A 225 -10.62 19.98 -17.54
CA TRP A 225 -10.37 19.11 -16.39
C TRP A 225 -11.60 18.27 -16.01
N ASN A 226 -11.93 17.31 -16.89
CA ASN A 226 -13.03 16.36 -16.64
C ASN A 226 -12.58 15.22 -15.73
N PHE A 227 -12.81 15.40 -14.44
CA PHE A 227 -12.86 14.32 -13.45
C PHE A 227 -14.08 14.53 -12.54
N GLU A 228 -15.22 14.87 -13.14
CA GLU A 228 -16.45 15.25 -12.44
C GLU A 228 -17.27 14.07 -11.88
N GLN A 229 -16.77 12.83 -11.92
CA GLN A 229 -17.56 11.66 -11.49
C GLN A 229 -17.07 10.93 -10.23
N ARG A 230 -15.95 11.32 -9.58
CA ARG A 230 -15.36 10.50 -8.47
C ARG A 230 -15.48 11.07 -7.06
N ALA A 231 -15.83 12.35 -6.88
CA ALA A 231 -16.00 12.95 -5.54
C ALA A 231 -17.27 12.49 -4.79
N VAL A 232 -17.99 11.48 -5.30
CA VAL A 232 -19.22 10.91 -4.70
C VAL A 232 -18.95 9.55 -4.04
N SER A 233 -17.70 9.06 -4.02
CA SER A 233 -17.37 7.71 -3.53
C SER A 233 -16.71 7.66 -2.15
N ASP A 234 -16.68 8.76 -1.38
CA ASP A 234 -16.20 8.71 0.01
C ASP A 234 -17.06 7.76 0.88
N ASP A 235 -18.34 7.55 0.54
CA ASP A 235 -19.22 6.53 1.14
C ASP A 235 -19.05 5.11 0.54
N ALA A 236 -18.39 4.95 -0.61
CA ALA A 236 -18.29 3.65 -1.30
C ALA A 236 -17.11 2.77 -0.84
N MET A 237 -16.22 3.30 0.01
CA MET A 237 -15.16 2.52 0.66
C MET A 237 -15.72 1.52 1.69
N LEU A 238 -16.96 1.75 2.14
CA LEU A 238 -17.72 0.87 3.00
C LEU A 238 -19.07 0.54 2.35
N VAL A 239 -19.15 -0.67 1.76
CA VAL A 239 -20.37 -1.33 1.26
C VAL A 239 -20.74 -0.95 -0.19
N GLN A 240 -20.46 -1.84 -1.15
CA GLN A 240 -21.47 -2.70 -1.81
C GLN A 240 -20.86 -3.65 -2.86
N THR A 241 -21.20 -4.92 -2.70
CA THR A 241 -21.17 -6.01 -3.69
C THR A 241 -22.13 -5.79 -4.85
N GLN A 242 -21.77 -6.22 -6.06
CA GLN A 242 -22.31 -7.45 -6.68
C GLN A 242 -21.81 -7.67 -8.13
N LYS A 243 -21.59 -8.97 -8.42
CA LYS A 243 -21.65 -9.65 -9.73
C LYS A 243 -20.53 -9.48 -10.77
N VAL A 244 -19.69 -10.53 -10.84
CA VAL A 244 -19.61 -11.55 -11.92
C VAL A 244 -18.20 -11.87 -12.44
N ASN A 245 -18.01 -13.19 -12.51
CA ASN A 245 -16.99 -14.04 -13.13
C ASN A 245 -16.08 -13.51 -14.25
N ARG A 246 -14.80 -13.88 -14.08
CA ARG A 246 -13.97 -14.74 -14.95
C ARG A 246 -13.75 -14.29 -16.41
N SER A 247 -12.63 -13.60 -16.61
CA SER A 247 -11.60 -13.97 -17.60
C SER A 247 -10.29 -13.27 -17.19
N GLU A 248 -9.24 -14.08 -16.99
CA GLU A 248 -7.90 -13.59 -16.72
C GLU A 248 -7.32 -13.03 -18.01
N GLU A 249 -7.28 -11.70 -18.12
CA GLU A 249 -6.45 -11.00 -19.11
C GLU A 249 -5.30 -10.31 -18.40
N ASN A 250 -4.10 -10.58 -18.90
CA ASN A 250 -2.83 -10.06 -18.42
C ASN A 250 -2.82 -8.52 -18.43
N LEU A 251 -2.77 -7.91 -17.25
CA LEU A 251 -2.47 -6.48 -17.07
C LEU A 251 -0.98 -6.32 -16.73
N PRO A 252 -0.21 -5.54 -17.51
CA PRO A 252 1.23 -5.41 -17.33
C PRO A 252 1.55 -4.39 -16.22
N LEU A 253 1.51 -4.83 -14.95
CA LEU A 253 1.89 -3.97 -13.81
C LEU A 253 3.39 -3.98 -13.50
N GLU A 254 4.10 -5.05 -13.85
CA GLU A 254 5.51 -5.26 -13.47
C GLU A 254 6.48 -4.32 -14.19
N SER A 255 6.19 -3.96 -15.45
CA SER A 255 7.17 -3.26 -16.31
C SER A 255 7.41 -1.78 -15.95
N ASN A 256 6.46 -1.11 -15.28
CA ASN A 256 6.57 0.34 -15.04
C ASN A 256 7.26 0.73 -13.73
N TRP A 257 7.20 -0.09 -12.68
CA TRP A 257 7.70 0.31 -11.36
C TRP A 257 9.12 -0.15 -11.06
N GLN A 258 9.55 -1.29 -11.61
CA GLN A 258 10.90 -1.84 -11.37
C GLN A 258 11.97 -1.20 -12.26
N SER A 259 11.59 -0.58 -13.38
CA SER A 259 12.52 -0.08 -14.40
C SER A 259 13.11 1.31 -14.13
N GLN A 260 12.73 1.97 -13.03
CA GLN A 260 13.36 3.23 -12.60
C GLN A 260 14.32 2.94 -11.45
N GLU A 261 15.58 2.68 -11.78
CA GLU A 261 16.68 2.61 -10.83
C GLU A 261 16.63 3.82 -9.89
N LEU A 262 16.55 3.56 -8.59
CA LEU A 262 16.86 4.54 -7.55
C LEU A 262 18.37 4.88 -7.63
N GLN A 263 18.79 5.61 -8.67
CA GLN A 263 20.07 6.27 -8.66
C GLN A 263 19.96 7.41 -7.63
N GLY A 264 20.58 7.19 -6.48
CA GLY A 264 20.69 8.19 -5.42
C GLY A 264 21.30 9.47 -5.97
N GLY A 265 20.45 10.46 -6.23
CA GLY A 265 20.87 11.83 -6.48
C GLY A 265 21.49 12.37 -5.21
N ALA A 266 22.83 12.40 -5.18
CA ALA A 266 23.60 13.06 -4.14
C ALA A 266 23.13 14.52 -4.02
N PHE A 267 22.47 14.83 -2.91
CA PHE A 267 22.23 16.20 -2.49
C PHE A 267 23.58 16.76 -2.01
N SER A 268 24.40 17.27 -2.94
CA SER A 268 25.65 17.95 -2.64
C SER A 268 25.34 19.33 -2.03
N GLY A 269 25.12 19.35 -0.72
CA GLY A 269 25.15 20.56 0.09
C GLY A 269 26.59 20.87 0.48
N ASN A 270 27.18 21.88 -0.16
CA ASN A 270 28.50 22.41 0.15
C ASN A 270 28.48 23.02 1.57
N VAL A 271 29.24 22.46 2.51
CA VAL A 271 29.57 23.11 3.79
C VAL A 271 31.09 23.21 3.86
N HIS A 272 31.59 24.43 3.61
CA HIS A 272 32.95 24.82 3.97
C HIS A 272 33.02 25.06 5.47
N SER A 273 33.98 24.43 6.16
CA SER A 273 34.63 24.99 7.34
C SER A 273 35.94 24.25 7.62
N ASP A 274 37.02 24.92 7.28
CA ASP A 274 38.33 25.04 7.93
C ASP A 274 38.72 24.01 9.02
N GLY A 275 39.80 23.28 8.69
CA GLY A 275 41.11 23.45 9.33
C GLY A 275 41.29 23.03 10.79
N ALA A 276 41.86 21.84 11.01
CA ALA A 276 42.89 21.66 12.04
C ALA A 276 43.79 20.45 11.71
N HIS A 277 45.07 20.75 11.54
CA HIS A 277 46.21 19.82 11.54
C HIS A 277 46.21 18.92 12.79
N LEU A 278 46.68 17.67 12.64
CA LEU A 278 47.66 17.02 13.52
C LEU A 278 48.20 15.73 12.88
N THR A 279 49.43 15.41 13.25
CA THR A 279 50.42 14.66 12.46
C THR A 279 50.62 13.20 12.87
N SER A 280 51.11 12.42 11.91
CA SER A 280 52.10 11.32 12.03
C SER A 280 51.70 9.92 12.53
N GLY A 281 52.22 8.91 11.82
CA GLY A 281 52.41 7.52 12.30
C GLY A 281 51.94 6.43 11.32
N ARG A 282 52.74 6.08 10.30
CA ARG A 282 53.32 4.73 10.05
C ARG A 282 52.54 3.56 10.67
N ASP A 283 52.10 2.57 9.89
CA ASP A 283 52.90 1.41 9.46
C ASP A 283 52.05 0.40 8.66
N ASP A 284 52.76 -0.45 7.91
CA ASP A 284 52.36 -1.43 6.89
C ASP A 284 51.43 -2.58 7.36
N GLY A 285 50.67 -3.17 6.43
CA GLY A 285 49.85 -4.34 6.76
C GLY A 285 49.01 -4.97 5.65
N ARG A 286 49.56 -5.14 4.46
CA ARG A 286 48.95 -5.84 3.32
C ARG A 286 48.70 -7.32 3.66
N LYS A 287 47.43 -7.78 3.75
CA LYS A 287 47.07 -9.19 3.47
C LYS A 287 45.73 -9.29 2.72
N GLN A 288 45.86 -9.67 1.46
CA GLN A 288 44.81 -10.19 0.60
C GLN A 288 44.22 -11.48 1.20
N VAL A 289 42.90 -11.65 1.12
CA VAL A 289 42.29 -12.99 1.14
C VAL A 289 41.44 -13.13 -0.11
N ALA A 290 41.77 -14.20 -0.84
CA ALA A 290 41.36 -14.50 -2.18
C ALA A 290 39.90 -14.97 -2.28
N SER A 291 39.29 -14.54 -3.37
CA SER A 291 37.99 -14.96 -3.90
C SER A 291 37.97 -16.46 -4.24
N ARG A 292 37.01 -17.20 -3.69
CA ARG A 292 36.65 -18.55 -4.19
C ARG A 292 35.30 -18.50 -4.90
N LYS A 293 35.37 -18.57 -6.24
CA LYS A 293 34.27 -18.89 -7.16
C LYS A 293 33.65 -20.25 -6.77
N LEU A 294 32.38 -20.26 -6.37
CA LEU A 294 31.56 -21.47 -6.39
C LEU A 294 30.91 -21.57 -7.78
N ARG A 295 31.28 -22.64 -8.50
CA ARG A 295 30.70 -22.99 -9.79
C ARG A 295 29.33 -23.64 -9.61
N SER A 296 28.47 -23.32 -10.56
CA SER A 296 27.20 -23.93 -10.93
C SER A 296 27.14 -25.46 -10.79
N PHE A 297 26.04 -25.95 -10.23
CA PHE A 297 25.57 -27.33 -10.42
C PHE A 297 24.08 -27.29 -10.75
N MET A 298 23.72 -27.59 -12.00
CA MET A 298 22.37 -27.91 -12.44
C MET A 298 22.14 -29.42 -12.34
N PRO A 299 20.95 -29.89 -11.94
CA PRO A 299 20.48 -31.22 -12.29
C PRO A 299 19.47 -31.17 -13.46
N SER A 300 19.74 -32.04 -14.43
CA SER A 300 19.01 -32.24 -15.68
C SER A 300 17.59 -32.78 -15.53
N ARG A 301 16.74 -32.33 -16.47
CA ARG A 301 15.44 -32.88 -16.89
C ARG A 301 15.37 -34.42 -16.83
N ALA A 302 14.41 -34.95 -16.08
CA ALA A 302 13.93 -36.33 -16.21
C ALA A 302 12.70 -36.38 -17.13
N LYS A 303 12.66 -37.44 -17.96
CA LYS A 303 11.72 -37.65 -19.07
C LYS A 303 10.31 -38.04 -18.62
N ARG A 304 9.36 -37.55 -19.42
CA ARG A 304 7.95 -37.91 -19.51
C ARG A 304 7.78 -39.40 -19.87
N VAL A 305 6.98 -40.14 -19.11
CA VAL A 305 6.43 -41.45 -19.52
C VAL A 305 4.92 -41.27 -19.67
N SER A 306 4.43 -41.49 -20.89
CA SER A 306 3.02 -41.60 -21.24
C SER A 306 2.53 -43.00 -20.89
N LEU A 307 1.44 -43.11 -20.13
CA LEU A 307 0.63 -44.32 -20.09
C LEU A 307 -0.62 -44.06 -20.92
N GLY A 308 -0.73 -44.85 -21.99
CA GLY A 308 -1.85 -44.87 -22.91
C GLY A 308 -3.02 -45.66 -22.35
N THR A 309 -4.16 -45.29 -22.90
CA THR A 309 -5.49 -45.89 -22.83
C THR A 309 -5.47 -47.38 -23.19
N MET A 310 -6.13 -48.20 -22.37
CA MET A 310 -7.10 -49.22 -22.77
C MET A 310 -8.13 -49.35 -21.66
#